data_AF-A0A246BD43-F1
#
_entry.id   AF-A0A246BD43-F1
#
_cell.length_a   1.000
_cell.length_b   1.000
_cell.length_c   1.000
_cell.angle_alpha   90.00
_cell.angle_beta   90.00
_cell.angle_gamma   90.00
#
_symmetry.space_group_name_H-M   'P 1'
#
loop_
_entity.id
_entity.type
_entity.pdbx_description
1 polymer ?
#
loop_
_entity_poly.entity_id
_entity_poly.type
_entity_poly.pdbx_seq_one_letter_code
_entity_poly.pdbx_strand_id
1 'polypeptide(L)'
;MKKIIIEGKNINNIETFYEEVNRVFMLHENWKIAQSLDAFNDMLYGSFGEIKGKEKIQLIWKDMVQNQKSLGFQTTLEFYQNKLKSPEIFNRKFVLSKIDELHNGVGLTFFEIVLEIIANHDNIILIKN
;
A
#
# COMPACT_ATOMS: atom_id res chain seq x y z
N MET A 1 20.08 -10.37 -7.43
CA MET A 1 19.09 -9.40 -6.91
C MET A 1 17.73 -10.08 -6.96
N LYS A 2 17.04 -10.16 -5.82
CA LYS A 2 15.73 -10.81 -5.71
C LYS A 2 14.69 -10.02 -6.50
N LYS A 3 13.73 -10.70 -7.13
CA LYS A 3 12.62 -10.11 -7.87
C LYS A 3 11.31 -10.50 -7.20
N ILE A 4 10.51 -9.51 -6.83
CA ILE A 4 9.16 -9.68 -6.30
C ILE A 4 8.22 -9.07 -7.32
N ILE A 5 7.15 -9.80 -7.69
CA ILE A 5 6.24 -9.40 -8.77
C ILE A 5 4.85 -9.22 -8.19
N ILE A 6 4.36 -7.98 -8.21
CA ILE A 6 2.96 -7.63 -7.97
C ILE A 6 2.20 -7.72 -9.29
N GLU A 7 1.18 -8.59 -9.33
CA GLU A 7 0.26 -8.76 -10.45
C GLU A 7 -0.89 -7.76 -10.32
N GLY A 8 -0.75 -6.57 -10.89
CA GLY A 8 -1.72 -5.49 -10.71
C GLY A 8 -3.13 -5.81 -11.21
N LYS A 9 -3.28 -6.69 -12.21
CA LYS A 9 -4.60 -7.23 -12.61
C LYS A 9 -5.41 -7.86 -11.46
N ASN A 10 -4.76 -8.28 -10.38
CA ASN A 10 -5.43 -8.83 -9.20
C ASN A 10 -5.95 -7.73 -8.26
N ILE A 11 -5.52 -6.48 -8.42
CA ILE A 11 -5.76 -5.37 -7.49
C ILE A 11 -6.87 -4.46 -8.04
N ASN A 12 -8.04 -4.54 -7.40
CA ASN A 12 -9.22 -3.78 -7.78
C ASN A 12 -9.69 -2.79 -6.70
N ASN A 13 -9.20 -2.96 -5.47
CA ASN A 13 -9.50 -2.14 -4.30
C ASN A 13 -8.42 -2.37 -3.22
N ILE A 14 -8.56 -1.74 -2.05
CA ILE A 14 -7.58 -1.85 -0.96
C ILE A 14 -7.47 -3.29 -0.42
N GLU A 15 -8.57 -4.02 -0.30
CA GLU A 15 -8.57 -5.40 0.20
C GLU A 15 -7.71 -6.30 -0.71
N THR A 16 -8.01 -6.29 -2.01
CA THR A 16 -7.26 -7.06 -3.01
C THR A 16 -5.81 -6.60 -3.18
N PHE A 17 -5.49 -5.33 -2.88
CA PHE A 17 -4.10 -4.88 -2.75
C PHE A 17 -3.38 -5.65 -1.63
N TYR A 18 -3.95 -5.73 -0.43
CA TYR A 18 -3.32 -6.45 0.68
C TYR A 18 -3.30 -7.97 0.46
N GLU A 19 -4.27 -8.54 -0.25
CA GLU A 19 -4.22 -9.94 -0.67
C GLU A 19 -3.01 -10.22 -1.56
N GLU A 20 -2.79 -9.37 -2.57
CA GLU A 20 -1.66 -9.48 -3.49
C GLU A 20 -0.32 -9.24 -2.75
N VAL A 21 -0.27 -8.27 -1.85
CA VAL A 21 0.90 -8.05 -0.97
C VAL A 21 1.20 -9.28 -0.14
N ASN A 22 0.21 -9.86 0.55
CA ASN A 22 0.42 -11.07 1.33
C ASN A 22 0.83 -12.27 0.45
N ARG A 23 0.27 -12.38 -0.76
CA ARG A 23 0.62 -13.45 -1.71
C ARG A 23 2.09 -13.42 -2.08
N VAL A 24 2.68 -12.24 -2.27
CA VAL A 24 4.04 -12.09 -2.81
C VAL A 24 5.10 -11.87 -1.74
N PHE A 25 4.75 -11.21 -0.62
CA PHE A 25 5.69 -10.92 0.45
C PHE A 25 5.57 -11.87 1.64
N MET A 26 4.40 -12.47 1.88
CA MET A 26 4.17 -13.30 3.08
C MET A 26 4.05 -14.79 2.75
N LEU A 27 4.49 -15.22 1.55
CA LEU A 27 4.35 -16.60 1.06
C LEU A 27 4.91 -17.66 2.02
N HIS A 28 5.98 -17.33 2.73
CA HIS A 28 6.69 -18.24 3.64
C HIS A 28 6.36 -18.01 5.12
N GLU A 29 5.45 -17.08 5.41
CA GLU A 29 4.98 -16.80 6.76
C GLU A 29 3.66 -17.54 6.99
N ASN A 30 3.41 -18.00 8.23
CA ASN A 30 2.16 -18.67 8.59
C ASN A 30 1.04 -17.69 8.99
N TRP A 31 1.25 -16.40 8.74
CA TRP A 31 0.35 -15.30 9.08
C TRP A 31 0.34 -14.25 7.98
N LYS A 32 -0.64 -13.35 8.01
CA LYS A 32 -0.81 -12.26 7.06
C LYS A 32 -0.68 -10.92 7.75
N ILE A 33 -0.08 -9.93 7.08
CA ILE A 33 -0.10 -8.55 7.58
C ILE A 33 -1.54 -8.03 7.61
N ALA A 34 -1.83 -7.15 8.57
CA ALA A 34 -3.09 -6.44 8.62
C ALA A 34 -3.25 -5.51 7.40
N GLN A 35 -4.50 -5.15 7.08
CA GLN A 35 -4.81 -4.18 6.02
C GLN A 35 -4.55 -2.74 6.50
N SER A 36 -3.30 -2.42 6.84
CA SER A 36 -2.87 -1.09 7.25
C SER A 36 -1.57 -0.66 6.57
N LEU A 37 -1.46 0.64 6.31
CA LEU A 37 -0.27 1.24 5.70
C LEU A 37 0.97 1.05 6.57
N ASP A 38 0.79 1.06 7.91
CA ASP A 38 1.86 0.79 8.87
C ASP A 38 2.36 -0.65 8.74
N ALA A 39 1.46 -1.64 8.69
CA ALA A 39 1.85 -3.05 8.53
C ALA A 39 2.52 -3.30 7.17
N PHE A 40 2.07 -2.62 6.11
CA PHE A 40 2.75 -2.64 4.82
C PHE A 40 4.16 -2.05 4.90
N ASN A 41 4.31 -0.88 5.53
CA ASN A 41 5.61 -0.22 5.70
C ASN A 41 6.59 -1.06 6.55
N ASP A 42 6.10 -1.62 7.66
CA ASP A 42 6.88 -2.47 8.56
C ASP A 42 7.43 -3.72 7.86
N MET A 43 6.61 -4.35 7.02
CA MET A 43 7.01 -5.49 6.20
C MET A 43 8.18 -5.15 5.27
N LEU A 44 8.21 -3.95 4.69
CA LEU A 44 9.26 -3.55 3.74
C LEU A 44 10.64 -3.37 4.40
N TYR A 45 10.71 -3.19 5.74
CA TYR A 45 11.97 -3.19 6.48
C TYR A 45 12.65 -4.57 6.56
N GLY A 46 11.94 -5.64 6.20
CA GLY A 46 12.51 -6.98 6.04
C GLY A 46 12.82 -7.73 7.34
N SER A 47 12.12 -7.39 8.43
CA SER A 47 12.16 -8.16 9.68
C SER A 47 11.37 -9.48 9.57
N PHE A 48 10.45 -9.57 8.60
CA PHE A 48 9.65 -10.74 8.25
C PHE A 48 9.29 -10.71 6.76
N GLY A 49 8.73 -11.80 6.25
CA GLY A 49 8.30 -11.88 4.85
C GLY A 49 9.48 -12.07 3.88
N GLU A 50 9.24 -11.75 2.61
CA GLU A 50 10.14 -12.10 1.50
C GLU A 50 11.40 -11.24 1.46
N ILE A 51 11.37 -10.02 2.03
CA ILE A 51 12.57 -9.18 2.16
C ILE A 51 13.28 -9.58 3.46
N LYS A 52 14.59 -9.89 3.39
CA LYS A 52 15.42 -10.22 4.55
C LYS A 52 16.41 -9.09 4.84
N GLY A 53 16.16 -8.36 5.94
CA GLY A 53 16.94 -7.18 6.33
C GLY A 53 16.93 -6.12 5.23
N LYS A 54 18.10 -5.52 4.94
CA LYS A 54 18.26 -4.52 3.88
C LYS A 54 18.73 -5.10 2.54
N GLU A 55 18.35 -6.35 2.22
CA GLU A 55 18.70 -6.94 0.93
C GLU A 55 18.15 -6.08 -0.23
N LYS A 56 18.94 -5.93 -1.29
CA LYS A 56 18.51 -5.20 -2.48
C LYS A 56 17.54 -6.05 -3.31
N ILE A 57 16.36 -5.51 -3.59
CA ILE A 57 15.32 -6.19 -4.37
C ILE A 57 14.80 -5.33 -5.52
N GLN A 58 14.33 -5.98 -6.57
CA GLN A 58 13.51 -5.38 -7.62
C GLN A 58 12.04 -5.71 -7.35
N LEU A 59 11.24 -4.67 -7.16
CA LEU A 59 9.78 -4.79 -7.08
C LEU A 59 9.21 -4.47 -8.44
N ILE A 60 8.72 -5.49 -9.15
CA ILE A 60 8.08 -5.33 -10.45
C ILE A 60 6.59 -5.24 -10.21
N TRP A 61 5.98 -4.10 -10.56
CA TRP A 61 4.54 -3.91 -10.44
C TRP A 61 3.96 -3.80 -11.84
N LYS A 62 3.18 -4.83 -12.23
CA LYS A 62 2.50 -4.89 -13.53
C LYS A 62 1.14 -4.18 -13.49
N ASP A 63 0.66 -3.68 -14.62
CA ASP A 63 -0.68 -3.10 -14.77
C ASP A 63 -0.92 -1.88 -13.85
N MET A 64 0.15 -1.13 -13.54
CA MET A 64 0.07 0.00 -12.59
C MET A 64 -0.94 1.07 -13.00
N VAL A 65 -1.16 1.29 -14.29
CA VAL A 65 -2.14 2.27 -14.80
C VAL A 65 -3.57 1.91 -14.36
N GLN A 66 -3.89 0.62 -14.33
CA GLN A 66 -5.18 0.16 -13.82
C GLN A 66 -5.27 0.37 -12.30
N ASN A 67 -4.20 0.06 -11.57
CA ASN A 67 -4.20 0.22 -10.11
C ASN A 67 -4.22 1.68 -9.66
N GLN A 68 -3.64 2.60 -10.43
CA GLN A 68 -3.79 4.03 -10.17
C GLN A 68 -5.27 4.46 -10.19
N LYS A 69 -6.09 3.85 -11.05
CA LYS A 69 -7.55 4.07 -11.08
C LYS A 69 -8.23 3.34 -9.91
N SER A 70 -7.94 2.06 -9.73
CA SER A 70 -8.58 1.20 -8.71
C SER A 70 -8.25 1.61 -7.26
N LEU A 71 -7.10 2.24 -7.01
CA LEU A 71 -6.65 2.75 -5.72
C LEU A 71 -6.57 4.29 -5.69
N GLY A 72 -7.24 4.94 -6.65
CA GLY A 72 -7.23 6.39 -6.83
C GLY A 72 -8.18 7.13 -5.88
N PHE A 73 -8.64 8.29 -6.33
CA PHE A 73 -9.44 9.23 -5.53
C PHE A 73 -10.63 8.57 -4.81
N GLN A 74 -11.49 7.87 -5.55
CA GLN A 74 -12.73 7.31 -5.00
C GLN A 74 -12.46 6.30 -3.88
N THR A 75 -11.55 5.37 -4.12
CA THR A 75 -11.13 4.37 -3.13
C THR A 75 -10.48 5.02 -1.91
N THR A 76 -9.73 6.11 -2.11
CA THR A 76 -9.09 6.85 -1.01
C THR A 76 -10.10 7.60 -0.16
N LEU A 77 -11.12 8.19 -0.80
CA LEU A 77 -12.22 8.84 -0.10
C LEU A 77 -13.00 7.83 0.76
N GLU A 78 -13.35 6.67 0.19
CA GLU A 78 -14.03 5.59 0.91
C GLU A 78 -13.20 5.07 2.08
N PHE A 79 -11.88 4.93 1.90
CA PHE A 79 -10.95 4.57 2.97
C PHE A 79 -11.03 5.55 4.16
N TYR A 80 -10.96 6.85 3.91
CA TYR A 80 -11.07 7.84 4.99
C TYR A 80 -12.48 7.92 5.59
N GLN A 81 -13.53 7.84 4.77
CA GLN A 81 -14.91 7.82 5.26
C GLN A 81 -15.18 6.59 6.14
N ASN A 82 -14.62 5.43 5.81
CA ASN A 82 -14.71 4.25 6.67
C ASN A 82 -14.02 4.45 8.02
N LYS A 83 -12.88 5.16 8.08
CA LYS A 83 -12.24 5.52 9.36
C LYS A 83 -13.12 6.40 10.23
N LEU A 84 -13.98 7.24 9.66
CA LEU A 84 -14.93 8.06 10.42
C LEU A 84 -16.02 7.24 11.12
N LYS A 85 -16.23 5.98 10.73
CA LYS A 85 -17.20 5.07 11.38
C LYS A 85 -16.71 4.52 12.72
N SER A 86 -15.41 4.66 13.02
CA SER A 86 -14.77 4.22 14.27
C SER A 86 -14.04 5.40 14.95
N PRO A 87 -14.78 6.43 15.42
CA PRO A 87 -14.20 7.63 16.01
C PRO A 87 -13.43 7.38 17.31
N GLU A 88 -13.65 6.24 17.97
CA GLU A 88 -12.91 5.77 19.14
C GLU A 88 -11.49 5.29 18.81
N ILE A 89 -11.24 4.91 17.56
CA ILE A 89 -9.93 4.44 17.07
C ILE A 89 -9.20 5.55 16.31
N PHE A 90 -9.92 6.30 15.48
CA PHE A 90 -9.31 7.27 14.57
C PHE A 90 -9.58 8.71 14.98
N ASN A 91 -8.54 9.55 14.91
CA ASN A 91 -8.67 10.98 15.13
C ASN A 91 -9.53 11.63 14.03
N ARG A 92 -10.79 11.95 14.37
CA ARG A 92 -11.76 12.56 13.45
C ARG A 92 -11.24 13.81 12.76
N LYS A 93 -10.58 14.73 13.48
CA LYS A 93 -10.07 15.99 12.91
C LYS A 93 -9.00 15.71 11.85
N PHE A 94 -8.10 14.77 12.14
CA PHE A 94 -7.08 14.33 11.19
C PHE A 94 -7.70 13.70 9.95
N VAL A 95 -8.66 12.78 10.11
CA VAL A 95 -9.31 12.11 8.97
C VAL A 95 -10.05 13.12 8.08
N LEU A 96 -10.79 14.06 8.68
CA LEU A 96 -11.46 15.12 7.91
C LEU A 96 -10.47 16.00 7.15
N SER A 97 -9.33 16.37 7.76
CA SER A 97 -8.31 17.13 7.04
C SER A 97 -7.75 16.38 5.83
N LYS A 98 -7.62 15.05 5.91
CA LYS A 98 -7.17 14.22 4.79
C LYS A 98 -8.20 14.14 3.67
N ILE A 99 -9.49 14.11 4.01
CA ILE A 99 -10.58 14.21 3.03
C ILE A 99 -10.53 15.57 2.32
N ASP A 100 -10.37 16.66 3.08
CA ASP A 100 -10.28 18.02 2.51
C ASP A 100 -9.05 18.17 1.60
N GLU A 101 -7.88 17.69 2.03
CA GLU A 101 -6.66 17.67 1.22
C GLU A 101 -6.87 16.90 -0.10
N LEU A 102 -7.50 15.71 -0.02
CA LEU A 102 -7.80 14.90 -1.19
C LEU A 102 -8.73 15.64 -2.17
N HIS A 103 -9.82 16.25 -1.69
CA HIS A 103 -10.74 17.02 -2.52
C HIS A 103 -10.09 18.24 -3.19
N ASN A 104 -9.13 18.88 -2.52
CA ASN A 104 -8.42 20.03 -3.04
C ASN A 104 -7.23 19.65 -3.96
N GLY A 105 -6.98 18.36 -4.17
CA GLY A 105 -5.88 17.88 -5.03
C GLY A 105 -4.49 18.11 -4.43
N VAL A 106 -4.39 18.36 -3.13
CA VAL A 106 -3.12 18.52 -2.39
C VAL A 106 -2.79 17.28 -1.55
N GLY A 107 -3.79 16.44 -1.28
CA GLY A 107 -3.64 15.15 -0.62
C GLY A 107 -3.35 14.04 -1.62
N LEU A 108 -2.68 12.99 -1.13
CA LEU A 108 -2.34 11.82 -1.92
C LEU A 108 -3.50 10.81 -1.96
N THR A 109 -3.64 10.13 -3.08
CA THR A 109 -4.42 8.90 -3.20
C THR A 109 -3.75 7.74 -2.46
N PHE A 110 -4.50 6.70 -2.15
CA PHE A 110 -3.98 5.47 -1.54
C PHE A 110 -2.85 4.87 -2.39
N PHE A 111 -3.02 4.88 -3.72
CA PHE A 111 -1.97 4.47 -4.65
C PHE A 111 -0.68 5.28 -4.47
N GLU A 112 -0.77 6.60 -4.41
CA GLU A 112 0.40 7.48 -4.25
C GLU A 112 1.06 7.31 -2.88
N ILE A 113 0.28 7.12 -1.81
CA ILE A 113 0.80 6.82 -0.47
C ILE A 113 1.60 5.51 -0.49
N VAL A 114 1.10 4.47 -1.16
CA VAL A 114 1.82 3.19 -1.31
C VAL A 114 3.14 3.39 -2.06
N LEU A 115 3.14 4.19 -3.12
CA LEU A 115 4.37 4.51 -3.87
C LEU A 115 5.37 5.30 -3.03
N GLU A 116 4.91 6.26 -2.23
CA GLU A 116 5.77 7.02 -1.31
C GLU A 116 6.38 6.11 -0.24
N ILE A 117 5.58 5.21 0.34
CA ILE A 117 6.07 4.19 1.27
C ILE A 117 7.17 3.38 0.60
N ILE A 118 6.95 2.80 -0.59
CA ILE A 118 7.97 2.02 -1.31
C ILE A 118 9.24 2.85 -1.57
N ALA A 119 9.09 4.12 -1.97
CA ALA A 119 10.20 5.01 -2.28
C ALA A 119 11.05 5.37 -1.06
N ASN A 120 10.50 5.29 0.16
CA ASN A 120 11.23 5.53 1.41
C ASN A 120 12.13 4.34 1.83
N HIS A 121 12.15 3.24 1.06
CA HIS A 121 13.04 2.08 1.30
C HIS A 121 14.13 2.00 0.22
N ASP A 122 15.33 2.53 0.53
CA ASP A 122 16.46 2.63 -0.43
C ASP A 122 16.94 1.30 -1.02
N ASN A 123 16.64 0.16 -0.38
CA ASN A 123 16.98 -1.16 -0.87
C ASN A 123 15.96 -1.73 -1.88
N ILE A 124 14.87 -1.01 -2.15
CA ILE A 124 13.82 -1.41 -3.09
C ILE A 124 13.90 -0.58 -4.37
N ILE A 125 14.09 -1.26 -5.50
CA ILE A 125 14.02 -0.64 -6.82
C ILE A 125 12.66 -0.99 -7.45
N LEU A 126 11.77 -0.01 -7.52
CA LEU A 126 10.47 -0.17 -8.17
C LEU A 126 10.61 -0.10 -9.70
N ILE A 127 10.17 -1.15 -10.38
CA ILE A 127 10.08 -1.24 -11.83
C ILE A 127 8.60 -1.18 -12.22
N LYS A 128 8.23 -0.11 -12.92
CA LYS A 128 6.86 0.12 -13.42
C LYS A 128 6.69 -0.63 -14.74
N ASN A 129 5.68 -1.50 -14.84
CA ASN A 129 5.39 -2.29 -16.03
C ASN A 129 3.88 -2.34 -16.32
#